data_AF-C3Z228-F1
#
_entry.id   AF-C3Z228-F1
#
_cell.length_a   1.000
_cell.length_b   1.000
_cell.length_c   1.000
_cell.angle_alpha   90.00
_cell.angle_beta   90.00
_cell.angle_gamma   90.00
#
_symmetry.space_group_name_H-M   'P 1'
#
loop_
_entity.id
_entity.type
_entity.pdbx_description
1 polymer ?
#
loop_
_entity_poly.entity_id
_entity_poly.type
_entity_poly.pdbx_seq_one_letter_code
_entity_poly.pdbx_strand_id
1 'polypeptide(L)' 'MFFLLFPDVDECTTGSHDCDVNANCTNTIGSFDCRCVVGYQGDGKTCSGRRF' A
#
# COMPACT_ATOMS: atom_id res chain seq x y z
N MET A 1 0.40 -23.96 10.91
CA MET A 1 1.55 -23.05 11.09
C MET A 1 2.49 -23.25 9.91
N PHE A 2 2.23 -22.63 8.75
CA PHE A 2 2.95 -22.87 7.48
C PHE A 2 3.44 -21.57 6.81
N PHE A 3 3.54 -20.46 7.55
CA PHE A 3 3.86 -19.12 7.01
C PHE A 3 5.36 -18.72 7.12
N LEU A 4 6.24 -19.57 7.65
CA LEU A 4 7.63 -19.17 8.02
C LEU A 4 8.75 -19.86 7.21
N LEU A 5 8.47 -20.42 6.03
CA LEU A 5 9.52 -20.99 5.16
C LEU A 5 9.79 -20.17 3.89
N PHE A 6 8.98 -19.16 3.60
CA PHE A 6 9.26 -18.21 2.53
C PHE A 6 9.26 -16.81 3.13
N PRO A 7 10.37 -16.06 3.01
CA PRO A 7 10.40 -14.68 3.47
C PRO A 7 9.34 -13.90 2.69
N ASP A 8 8.55 -13.12 3.42
CA ASP A 8 7.64 -12.16 2.83
C ASP A 8 8.42 -11.18 1.93
N VAL A 9 7.90 -10.91 0.75
CA VAL A 9 8.50 -9.94 -0.18
C VAL A 9 7.90 -8.59 0.14
N ASP A 10 8.72 -7.60 0.47
CA ASP A 10 8.22 -6.26 0.75
C ASP A 10 7.95 -5.51 -0.57
N GLU A 11 6.69 -5.51 -1.03
CA GLU A 11 6.32 -4.82 -2.27
C GLU A 11 6.50 -3.29 -2.18
N CYS A 12 6.41 -2.71 -0.97
CA CYS A 12 6.59 -1.29 -0.73
C CYS A 12 8.05 -0.84 -0.96
N THR A 13 9.02 -1.66 -0.56
CA THR A 13 10.45 -1.35 -0.78
C THR A 13 10.90 -1.64 -2.20
N THR A 14 10.31 -2.65 -2.85
CA THR A 14 10.63 -3.02 -4.23
C THR A 14 9.91 -2.16 -5.26
N GLY A 15 8.91 -1.38 -4.84
CA GLY A 15 8.03 -0.61 -5.73
C GLY A 15 7.09 -1.50 -6.54
N SER A 16 6.93 -2.77 -6.17
CA SER A 16 6.05 -3.74 -6.84
C SER A 16 4.60 -3.66 -6.34
N HIS A 17 4.13 -2.44 -6.11
CA HIS A 17 2.78 -2.15 -5.62
C HIS A 17 2.04 -1.22 -6.57
N ASP A 18 0.71 -1.23 -6.51
CA ASP A 18 -0.20 -0.40 -7.30
C ASP A 18 -0.90 0.67 -6.45
N CYS A 19 -0.34 1.04 -5.29
CA CYS A 19 -0.79 2.21 -4.53
C CYS A 19 -0.75 3.50 -5.37
N ASP A 20 -1.72 4.39 -5.14
CA ASP A 20 -1.74 5.74 -5.73
C ASP A 20 -0.49 6.53 -5.33
N VAL A 21 -0.06 7.48 -6.17
CA VAL A 21 1.04 8.40 -5.84
C VAL A 21 0.75 9.24 -4.58
N ASN A 22 -0.53 9.45 -4.24
CA ASN A 22 -0.99 10.11 -3.03
C ASN A 22 -1.43 9.11 -1.95
N ALA A 23 -0.88 7.89 -1.95
CA ALA A 23 -1.07 6.90 -0.91
C ALA A 23 0.26 6.43 -0.29
N ASN A 24 0.20 6.02 0.97
CA ASN A 24 1.28 5.30 1.63
C ASN A 24 1.07 3.80 1.47
N CYS A 25 2.15 3.10 1.10
CA CYS A 25 2.21 1.64 1.10
C CYS A 25 2.67 1.14 2.48
N THR A 26 2.01 0.12 3.01
CA THR A 26 2.41 -0.59 4.24
C THR A 26 2.51 -2.08 3.94
N ASN A 27 3.69 -2.66 4.11
CA ASN A 27 3.90 -4.08 3.87
C ASN A 27 3.19 -4.95 4.93
N THR A 28 2.62 -6.08 4.52
CA THR A 28 1.96 -7.05 5.39
C THR A 28 2.38 -8.47 5.00
N ILE A 29 2.28 -9.43 5.93
CA ILE A 29 2.70 -10.80 5.59
C ILE A 29 1.80 -11.38 4.49
N GLY A 30 2.38 -11.58 3.31
CA GLY A 30 1.75 -12.11 2.10
C GLY A 30 1.06 -11.05 1.22
N SER A 31 1.15 -9.76 1.53
CA SER A 31 0.52 -8.68 0.74
C SER A 31 0.97 -7.27 1.18
N PHE A 32 0.30 -6.23 0.70
CA PHE A 32 0.51 -4.86 1.14
C PHE A 32 -0.81 -4.10 1.20
N ASP A 33 -0.86 -3.09 2.07
CA ASP A 33 -1.99 -2.18 2.22
C ASP A 33 -1.64 -0.80 1.66
N CYS A 34 -2.57 -0.17 0.95
CA CYS A 34 -2.42 1.19 0.44
C CYS A 34 -3.41 2.10 1.16
N ARG A 35 -2.93 3.23 1.68
CA ARG A 35 -3.79 4.20 2.37
C ARG A 35 -3.51 5.61 1.89
N CYS A 36 -4.54 6.30 1.41
CA CYS A 36 -4.42 7.69 0.97
C CYS A 36 -3.81 8.58 2.07
N VAL A 37 -2.91 9.48 1.67
CA VAL A 37 -2.29 10.44 2.58
C VAL A 37 -3.31 11.46 3.10
N VAL A 38 -2.97 12.14 4.20
CA VAL A 38 -3.84 13.14 4.81
C VAL A 38 -4.22 14.23 3.79
N GLY A 39 -5.53 14.52 3.68
CA GLY A 39 -6.07 15.47 2.71
C GLY A 39 -6.61 14.83 1.42
N TYR A 40 -6.34 13.54 1.21
CA TYR A 40 -6.85 12.76 0.08
C TYR A 40 -7.89 11.74 0.57
N GLN A 41 -8.77 11.30 -0.34
CA GLN A 41 -9.77 10.27 -0.07
C GLN A 41 -9.83 9.27 -1.23
N GLY A 42 -10.10 8.02 -0.88
CA GLY A 42 -10.20 6.94 -1.84
C GLY A 42 -9.89 5.59 -1.19
N ASP A 43 -9.56 4.61 -2.00
CA ASP A 43 -9.27 3.22 -1.62
C ASP A 43 -7.77 2.93 -1.48
N GLY A 44 -6.92 3.95 -1.63
CA GLY A 44 -5.45 3.81 -1.58
C GLY A 44 -4.81 3.45 -2.91
N LYS A 45 -5.56 2.90 -3.88
CA LYS A 45 -5.10 2.71 -5.27
C LYS A 45 -5.46 3.91 -6.14
N THR A 46 -6.57 4.56 -5.82
CA THR A 46 -7.01 5.81 -6.40
C THR A 46 -7.27 6.80 -5.27
N CYS A 47 -6.49 7.87 -5.20
CA CYS A 47 -6.63 8.91 -4.17
C CYS A 47 -6.97 10.25 -4.82
N SER A 48 -8.19 10.74 -4.56
CA SER A 48 -8.63 12.06 -4.99
C SER A 48 -8.38 13.09 -3.90
N GLY A 49 -7.65 14.15 -4.24
CA GLY A 49 -7.47 15.30 -3.35
C GLY A 49 -8.82 15.96 -3.11
N ARG A 50 -9.12 16.34 -1.86
CA ARG A 50 -10.25 17.22 -1.58
C ARG A 50 -9.93 18.61 -2.08
N ARG A 51 -10.16 18.87 -3.37
CA ARG A 51 -10.15 20.22 -3.92
C ARG A 51 -11.41 20.92 -3.41
N PHE A 52 -11.29 21.53 -2.25
CA PHE A 52 -12.22 22.57 -1.82
C PHE A 52 -11.79 23.90 -2.43
#